data_AF-M0AFX7-F1
#
_entry.id   AF-M0AFX7-F1
#
_cell.length_a   1.000
_cell.length_b   1.000
_cell.length_c   1.000
_cell.angle_alpha   90.00
_cell.angle_beta   90.00
_cell.angle_gamma   90.00
#
_symmetry.space_group_name_H-M   'P 1'
#
loop_
_entity.id
_entity.type
_entity.pdbx_description
1 polymer ?
#
loop_
_entity_poly.entity_id
_entity_poly.type
_entity_poly.pdbx_seq_one_letter_code
_entity_poly.pdbx_strand_id
1 'polypeptide(L)'
;MSEQSIKLGDVCLDLAQGRPVHVIADTGQTVAEWSEANNYNLLDNYGNSRFDTTNDDRVFDVVYCSSLKSRPSKTYAYPESRLGRIESEVADAGRQVADRVVVTVLEKLFERAATDDDGAVAVLESYATDVGYADEAAEARELAEVDRIIRGEA
;
A
#
# COMPACT_ATOMS: atom_id res chain seq x y z
N MET A 1 11.86 15.72 1.47
CA MET A 1 11.38 14.52 0.76
C MET A 1 9.96 14.35 1.23
N SER A 2 8.98 14.23 0.33
CA SER A 2 7.63 13.85 0.77
C SER A 2 7.74 12.43 1.32
N GLU A 3 7.56 12.26 2.63
CA GLU A 3 7.47 10.92 3.21
C GLU A 3 6.30 10.21 2.54
N GLN A 4 6.60 9.18 1.74
CA GLN A 4 5.57 8.33 1.17
C GLN A 4 4.94 7.52 2.29
N SER A 5 3.61 7.52 2.34
CA SER A 5 2.83 6.79 3.35
C SER A 5 3.09 5.29 3.28
N ILE A 6 2.93 4.60 4.41
CA ILE A 6 2.99 3.13 4.44
C ILE A 6 1.87 2.54 3.58
N LYS A 7 2.20 1.53 2.78
CA LYS A 7 1.31 0.80 1.88
C LYS A 7 1.40 -0.72 2.09
N LEU A 8 0.41 -1.43 1.57
CA LEU A 8 0.42 -2.89 1.50
C LEU A 8 1.69 -3.40 0.82
N GLY A 9 2.35 -4.39 1.40
CA GLY A 9 3.58 -4.96 0.85
C GLY A 9 4.86 -4.28 1.33
N ASP A 10 4.78 -3.13 2.00
CA ASP A 10 5.96 -2.47 2.55
C ASP A 10 6.62 -3.32 3.65
N VAL A 11 7.95 -3.27 3.68
CA VAL A 11 8.72 -3.76 4.82
C VAL A 11 8.96 -2.60 5.77
N CYS A 12 8.61 -2.79 7.03
CA CYS A 12 8.83 -1.81 8.09
C CYS A 12 9.70 -2.40 9.19
N LEU A 13 10.31 -1.53 10.00
CA LEU A 13 10.87 -1.89 11.30
C LEU A 13 9.81 -1.62 12.37
N ASP A 14 9.52 -2.62 13.21
CA ASP A 14 8.85 -2.34 14.48
C ASP A 14 9.82 -1.56 15.36
N LEU A 15 9.59 -0.26 15.52
CA LEU A 15 10.48 0.62 16.28
C LEU A 15 10.56 0.23 17.77
N ALA A 16 9.53 -0.41 18.31
CA ALA A 16 9.52 -0.87 19.70
C ALA A 16 10.45 -2.07 19.95
N GLN A 17 10.67 -2.89 18.92
CA GLN A 17 11.40 -4.17 19.02
C GLN A 17 12.67 -4.21 18.18
N GLY A 18 12.87 -3.26 17.27
CA GLY A 18 13.98 -3.23 16.32
C GLY A 18 13.98 -4.42 15.35
N ARG A 19 12.80 -4.94 14.99
CA ARG A 19 12.65 -6.16 14.17
C ARG A 19 11.86 -5.88 12.89
N PRO A 20 12.26 -6.47 11.75
CA PRO A 20 11.54 -6.28 10.50
C PRO A 20 10.19 -6.97 10.53
N VAL A 21 9.20 -6.25 10.02
CA VAL A 21 7.83 -6.70 9.78
C VAL A 21 7.44 -6.41 8.34
N HIS A 22 6.52 -7.20 7.81
CA HIS A 22 5.93 -7.00 6.48
C HIS A 22 4.47 -6.59 6.67
N VAL A 23 4.07 -5.50 6.02
CA VAL A 23 2.69 -4.99 6.01
C VAL A 23 1.84 -5.86 5.08
N ILE A 24 0.82 -6.50 5.64
CA ILE A 24 -0.05 -7.44 4.91
C ILE A 24 -1.47 -6.91 4.71
N ALA A 25 -1.87 -5.87 5.45
CA ALA A 25 -3.09 -5.12 5.21
C ALA A 25 -3.02 -3.73 5.84
N ASP A 26 -3.66 -2.76 5.18
CA ASP A 26 -4.19 -1.58 5.85
C ASP A 26 -5.58 -1.95 6.38
N THR A 27 -5.82 -1.74 7.67
CA THR A 27 -7.12 -2.07 8.27
C THR A 27 -8.23 -1.09 7.84
N GLY A 28 -7.85 0.08 7.31
CA GLY A 28 -8.78 1.18 7.05
C GLY A 28 -9.33 1.84 8.32
N GLN A 29 -8.75 1.53 9.48
CA GLN A 29 -9.18 2.03 10.79
C GLN A 29 -8.08 2.88 11.43
N THR A 30 -8.52 3.86 12.22
CA THR A 30 -7.68 4.56 13.20
C THR A 30 -7.48 3.71 14.46
N VAL A 31 -6.52 4.10 15.31
CA VAL A 31 -6.29 3.45 16.62
C VAL A 31 -7.56 3.45 17.48
N ALA A 32 -8.34 4.54 17.47
CA ALA A 32 -9.59 4.61 18.22
C ALA A 32 -10.62 3.59 17.72
N GLU A 33 -10.89 3.58 16.41
CA GLU A 33 -11.86 2.69 15.78
C GLU A 33 -11.46 1.22 15.93
N TRP A 34 -10.18 0.91 15.72
CA TRP A 34 -9.67 -0.45 15.89
C TRP A 34 -9.78 -0.89 17.36
N SER A 35 -9.44 -0.01 18.30
CA SER A 35 -9.50 -0.29 19.74
C SER A 35 -10.94 -0.57 20.21
N GLU A 36 -11.90 0.22 19.72
CA GLU A 36 -13.33 0.02 19.99
C GLU A 36 -13.81 -1.32 19.41
N ALA A 37 -13.55 -1.57 18.13
CA ALA A 37 -13.99 -2.79 17.45
C ALA A 37 -13.43 -4.07 18.07
N ASN A 38 -12.22 -4.02 18.64
CA ASN A 38 -11.53 -5.18 19.21
C ASN A 38 -11.60 -5.23 20.74
N ASN A 39 -12.26 -4.27 21.39
CA ASN A 39 -12.31 -4.12 22.85
C ASN A 39 -10.90 -4.23 23.49
N TYR A 40 -9.93 -3.56 22.90
CA TYR A 40 -8.53 -3.58 23.29
C TYR A 40 -7.93 -2.18 23.20
N ASN A 41 -7.26 -1.73 24.25
CA ASN A 41 -6.60 -0.43 24.23
C ASN A 41 -5.27 -0.53 23.46
N LEU A 42 -5.31 -0.21 22.16
CA LEU A 42 -4.14 -0.24 21.31
C LEU A 42 -3.20 0.93 21.60
N LEU A 43 -3.72 2.11 21.93
CA LEU A 43 -2.96 3.32 22.23
C LEU A 43 -1.96 3.10 23.38
N ASP A 44 -2.46 2.57 24.51
CA ASP A 44 -1.66 2.38 25.72
C ASP A 44 -0.85 1.08 25.73
N ASN A 45 -0.86 0.31 24.64
CA ASN A 45 0.03 -0.83 24.52
C ASN A 45 1.48 -0.36 24.74
N TYR A 46 2.23 -1.09 25.58
CA TYR A 46 3.58 -0.71 26.01
C TYR A 46 4.53 -0.39 24.84
N GLY A 47 4.35 -1.07 23.70
CA GLY A 47 5.14 -0.80 22.50
C GLY A 47 4.72 0.46 21.76
N ASN A 48 3.48 0.92 21.88
CA ASN A 48 2.92 2.04 21.11
C ASN A 48 3.08 3.38 21.85
N SER A 49 2.85 3.40 23.17
CA SER A 49 2.94 4.60 24.02
C SER A 49 4.32 5.29 24.06
N ARG A 50 5.33 4.73 23.39
CA ARG A 50 6.69 5.26 23.28
C ARG A 50 6.97 6.01 21.97
N PHE A 51 6.05 5.97 21.01
CA PHE A 51 6.25 6.52 19.66
C PHE A 51 5.23 7.61 19.33
N ASP A 52 4.77 8.34 20.35
CA ASP A 52 3.77 9.41 20.20
C ASP A 52 2.51 8.97 19.45
N THR A 53 2.16 7.67 19.56
CA THR A 53 0.94 7.13 18.97
C THR A 53 -0.26 7.93 19.43
N THR A 54 -1.13 8.29 18.50
CA THR A 54 -2.39 8.97 18.78
C THR A 54 -3.58 8.08 18.43
N ASN A 55 -4.78 8.51 18.84
CA ASN A 55 -6.02 7.84 18.47
C ASN A 55 -6.32 7.92 16.96
N ASP A 56 -5.75 8.90 16.27
CA ASP A 56 -5.98 9.16 14.85
C ASP A 56 -4.98 8.42 13.95
N ASP A 57 -3.98 7.76 14.54
CA ASP A 57 -3.00 6.99 13.78
C ASP A 57 -3.70 5.85 13.02
N ARG A 58 -3.33 5.68 11.75
CA ARG A 58 -3.77 4.53 10.95
C ARG A 58 -3.21 3.24 11.52
N VAL A 59 -3.98 2.16 11.43
CA VAL A 59 -3.59 0.84 11.93
C VAL A 59 -3.33 -0.13 10.77
N PHE A 60 -2.18 -0.79 10.82
CA PHE A 60 -1.76 -1.78 9.84
C PHE A 60 -1.63 -3.17 10.47
N ASP A 61 -2.05 -4.19 9.73
CA ASP A 61 -1.73 -5.57 10.07
C ASP A 61 -0.36 -5.93 9.51
N VAL A 62 0.50 -6.42 10.39
CA VAL A 62 1.87 -6.80 10.07
C VAL A 62 2.21 -8.21 10.53
N VAL A 63 3.22 -8.79 9.89
CA VAL A 63 3.80 -10.07 10.28
C VAL A 63 5.30 -9.93 10.49
N TYR A 64 5.84 -10.55 11.53
CA TYR A 64 7.29 -10.56 11.74
C TYR A 64 7.99 -11.47 10.72
N CYS A 65 9.06 -10.93 10.12
CA CYS A 65 9.87 -11.62 9.13
C CYS A 65 11.31 -11.84 9.62
N SER A 66 11.50 -12.14 10.91
CA SER A 66 12.83 -12.13 11.53
C SER A 66 13.71 -13.34 11.22
N SER A 67 13.16 -14.43 10.66
CA SER A 67 13.96 -15.60 10.27
C SER A 67 13.21 -16.45 9.26
N LEU A 68 13.92 -16.88 8.20
CA LEU A 68 13.42 -17.84 7.21
C LEU A 68 13.09 -19.21 7.83
N LYS A 69 13.69 -19.53 8.99
CA LYS A 69 13.46 -20.81 9.69
C LYS A 69 12.17 -20.83 10.50
N SER A 70 11.59 -19.66 10.78
CA SER A 70 10.35 -19.53 11.55
C SER A 70 9.23 -19.05 10.64
N ARG A 71 8.23 -19.91 10.44
CA ARG A 71 7.03 -19.53 9.69
C ARG A 71 6.23 -18.48 10.49
N PRO A 72 5.81 -17.36 9.88
CA PRO A 72 4.86 -16.45 10.50
C PRO A 72 3.56 -17.19 10.85
N SER A 73 3.08 -17.03 12.08
CA SER A 73 1.90 -17.73 12.60
C SER A 73 0.83 -16.80 13.16
N LYS A 74 1.11 -15.50 13.25
CA LYS A 74 0.24 -14.48 13.82
C LYS A 74 0.43 -13.15 13.08
N THR A 75 -0.65 -12.41 12.99
CA THR A 75 -0.68 -11.01 12.58
C THR A 75 -0.71 -10.12 13.82
N TYR A 76 -0.22 -8.89 13.67
CA TYR A 76 -0.20 -7.90 14.74
C TYR A 76 -0.70 -6.58 14.17
N ALA A 77 -1.68 -5.96 14.85
CA ALA A 77 -2.16 -4.63 14.51
C ALA A 77 -1.24 -3.59 15.13
N TYR A 78 -0.56 -2.79 14.31
CA TYR A 78 0.35 -1.74 14.76
C TYR A 78 -0.08 -0.37 14.23
N PRO A 79 -0.08 0.68 15.08
CA PRO A 79 -0.22 2.06 14.63
C PRO A 79 0.92 2.48 13.70
N GLU A 80 0.63 3.37 12.75
CA GLU A 80 1.59 3.93 11.80
C GLU A 80 2.84 4.49 12.49
N SER A 81 2.67 5.24 13.59
CA SER A 81 3.77 5.85 14.34
C SER A 81 4.79 4.86 14.91
N ARG A 82 4.41 3.60 15.12
CA ARG A 82 5.32 2.54 15.59
C ARG A 82 6.13 1.91 14.46
N LEU A 83 5.77 2.16 13.21
CA LEU A 83 6.37 1.53 12.04
C LEU A 83 7.37 2.48 11.37
N GLY A 84 8.64 2.08 11.33
CA GLY A 84 9.65 2.74 10.51
C GLY A 84 9.68 2.12 9.11
N ARG A 85 9.08 2.76 8.10
CA ARG A 85 9.07 2.27 6.72
C ARG A 85 10.50 2.14 6.17
N ILE A 86 10.82 1.01 5.56
CA ILE A 86 12.08 0.81 4.83
C ILE A 86 11.81 1.18 3.36
N GLU A 87 12.43 2.25 2.89
CA GLU A 87 12.27 2.80 1.53
C GLU A 87 12.99 1.95 0.47
N SER A 88 12.56 0.69 0.33
CA SER A 88 13.16 -0.29 -0.57
C SER A 88 13.18 0.16 -2.03
N GLU A 89 12.24 1.01 -2.40
CA GLU A 89 12.11 1.62 -3.72
C GLU A 89 13.32 2.47 -4.12
N VAL A 90 14.10 3.00 -3.17
CA VAL A 90 15.34 3.72 -3.48
C VAL A 90 16.33 2.85 -4.27
N ALA A 91 16.30 1.53 -4.05
CA ALA A 91 17.09 0.56 -4.82
C ALA A 91 16.38 0.05 -6.09
N ASP A 92 15.11 0.42 -6.30
CA ASP A 92 14.20 -0.14 -7.31
C ASP A 92 13.46 0.99 -8.07
N ALA A 93 14.23 1.88 -8.68
CA ALA A 93 13.76 2.98 -9.53
C ALA A 93 12.84 4.03 -8.85
N GLY A 94 12.74 4.04 -7.53
CA GLY A 94 12.12 5.12 -6.74
C GLY A 94 10.61 5.03 -6.54
N ARG A 95 9.96 3.95 -6.98
CA ARG A 95 8.52 3.72 -6.79
C ARG A 95 8.23 2.57 -5.82
N GLN A 96 7.34 2.81 -4.84
CA GLN A 96 6.87 1.75 -3.95
C GLN A 96 6.31 0.55 -4.75
N VAL A 97 6.58 -0.66 -4.27
CA VAL A 97 6.23 -1.89 -4.99
C VAL A 97 4.72 -1.98 -5.24
N ALA A 98 3.89 -1.55 -4.28
CA ALA A 98 2.44 -1.51 -4.42
C ALA A 98 2.00 -0.70 -5.65
N ASP A 99 2.49 0.52 -5.77
CA ASP A 99 2.12 1.45 -6.84
C ASP A 99 2.59 0.96 -8.19
N ARG A 100 3.79 0.37 -8.24
CA ARG A 100 4.28 -0.28 -9.46
C ARG A 100 3.33 -1.40 -9.90
N VAL A 101 2.92 -2.26 -8.97
CA VAL A 101 2.00 -3.37 -9.29
C VAL A 101 0.66 -2.84 -9.79
N VAL A 102 0.09 -1.82 -9.12
CA VAL A 102 -1.19 -1.21 -9.52
C VAL A 102 -1.09 -0.62 -10.93
N VAL A 103 -0.09 0.21 -11.20
CA VAL A 103 0.10 0.82 -12.53
C VAL A 103 0.28 -0.23 -13.60
N THR A 104 1.13 -1.25 -13.38
CA THR A 104 1.33 -2.33 -14.37
C THR A 104 0.05 -3.12 -14.65
N VAL A 105 -0.81 -3.33 -13.65
CA VAL A 105 -2.10 -4.01 -13.85
C VAL A 105 -3.06 -3.12 -14.61
N LEU A 106 -3.21 -1.85 -14.22
CA LEU A 106 -4.09 -0.90 -14.88
C LEU A 106 -3.67 -0.65 -16.32
N GLU A 107 -2.38 -0.54 -16.61
CA GLU A 107 -1.83 -0.33 -17.96
C GLU A 107 -2.31 -1.44 -18.89
N LYS A 108 -2.14 -2.70 -18.49
CA LYS A 108 -2.60 -3.86 -19.27
C LYS A 108 -4.12 -3.90 -19.45
N LEU A 109 -4.87 -3.45 -18.44
CA LEU A 109 -6.32 -3.37 -18.54
C LEU A 109 -6.75 -2.26 -19.50
N PHE A 110 -6.08 -1.10 -19.48
CA PHE A 110 -6.31 0.00 -20.42
C PHE A 110 -5.94 -0.39 -21.85
N GLU A 111 -4.78 -1.04 -22.06
CA GLU A 111 -4.39 -1.59 -23.36
C GLU A 111 -5.52 -2.48 -23.92
N ARG A 112 -6.03 -3.40 -23.09
CA ARG A 112 -7.10 -4.31 -23.49
C ARG A 112 -8.42 -3.58 -23.73
N ALA A 113 -8.83 -2.69 -22.83
CA ALA A 113 -10.07 -1.94 -22.95
C ALA A 113 -10.09 -1.09 -24.23
N ALA A 114 -8.96 -0.48 -24.58
CA ALA A 114 -8.83 0.33 -25.79
C ALA A 114 -8.93 -0.48 -27.09
N THR A 115 -8.72 -1.80 -27.05
CA THR A 115 -9.01 -2.70 -28.19
C THR A 115 -10.49 -3.01 -28.36
N ASP A 116 -11.28 -2.87 -27.28
CA ASP A 116 -12.72 -3.10 -27.32
C ASP A 116 -13.43 -1.81 -27.75
N ASP A 117 -13.37 -0.72 -26.96
CA ASP A 117 -13.83 0.63 -27.31
C ASP A 117 -13.44 1.72 -26.29
N ASP A 118 -13.53 2.99 -26.67
CA ASP A 118 -13.21 4.16 -25.82
C ASP A 118 -14.10 4.28 -24.56
N GLY A 119 -15.33 3.76 -24.61
CA GLY A 119 -16.24 3.72 -23.47
C GLY A 119 -15.74 2.76 -22.39
N ALA A 120 -15.16 1.62 -22.77
CA ALA A 120 -14.55 0.68 -21.83
C ALA A 120 -13.37 1.31 -21.07
N VAL A 121 -12.56 2.12 -21.77
CA VAL A 121 -11.46 2.89 -21.16
C VAL A 121 -12.00 3.87 -20.11
N ALA A 122 -13.03 4.65 -20.45
CA ALA A 122 -13.61 5.63 -19.52
C ALA A 122 -14.22 4.96 -18.27
N VAL A 123 -14.85 3.79 -18.41
CA VAL A 123 -15.39 3.03 -17.28
C VAL A 123 -14.28 2.54 -16.35
N LEU A 124 -13.19 2.02 -16.91
CA LEU A 124 -12.06 1.54 -16.13
C LEU A 124 -11.39 2.67 -15.34
N GLU A 125 -11.22 3.84 -15.98
CA GLU A 125 -10.68 5.05 -15.35
C GLU A 125 -11.55 5.54 -14.18
N SER A 126 -12.88 5.54 -14.37
CA SER A 126 -13.84 5.86 -13.30
C SER A 126 -13.70 4.89 -12.12
N TYR A 127 -13.66 3.59 -12.38
CA TYR A 127 -13.56 2.60 -11.30
C TYR A 127 -12.25 2.68 -10.54
N ALA A 128 -11.13 2.92 -11.22
CA ALA A 128 -9.84 3.10 -10.56
C ALA A 128 -9.83 4.36 -9.67
N THR A 129 -10.44 5.45 -10.15
CA THR A 129 -10.62 6.68 -9.37
C THR A 129 -11.49 6.45 -8.13
N ASP A 130 -12.62 5.75 -8.29
CA ASP A 130 -13.56 5.45 -7.19
C ASP A 130 -12.93 4.65 -6.05
N VAL A 131 -11.90 3.85 -6.34
CA VAL A 131 -11.16 3.07 -5.33
C VAL A 131 -9.84 3.72 -4.89
N GLY A 132 -9.58 4.96 -5.31
CA GLY A 132 -8.46 5.78 -4.83
C GLY A 132 -7.15 5.67 -5.61
N TYR A 133 -7.18 5.15 -6.84
CA TYR A 133 -6.00 5.02 -7.72
C TYR A 133 -6.04 6.00 -8.90
N ALA A 134 -6.48 7.25 -8.68
CA ALA A 134 -6.65 8.23 -9.75
C ALA A 134 -5.32 8.55 -10.45
N ASP A 135 -4.25 8.77 -9.68
CA ASP A 135 -2.93 9.10 -10.22
C ASP A 135 -2.31 7.90 -10.96
N GLU A 136 -2.40 6.70 -10.38
CA GLU A 136 -1.94 5.47 -11.01
C GLU A 136 -2.73 5.15 -12.29
N ALA A 137 -4.03 5.42 -12.31
CA ALA A 137 -4.87 5.22 -13.49
C ALA A 137 -4.51 6.18 -14.63
N ALA A 138 -4.29 7.47 -14.32
CA ALA A 138 -3.87 8.45 -15.30
C ALA A 138 -2.53 8.05 -15.93
N GLU A 139 -1.54 7.70 -15.11
CA GLU A 139 -0.23 7.24 -15.62
C GLU A 139 -0.36 5.96 -16.46
N ALA A 140 -1.07 4.97 -15.96
CA ALA A 140 -1.27 3.69 -16.66
C ALA A 140 -1.95 3.87 -18.02
N ARG A 141 -2.90 4.79 -18.12
CA ARG A 141 -3.57 5.13 -19.37
C ARG A 141 -2.59 5.75 -20.37
N GLU A 142 -1.78 6.71 -19.93
CA GLU A 142 -0.76 7.33 -20.78
C GLU A 142 0.24 6.29 -21.32
N LEU A 143 0.68 5.36 -20.47
CA LEU A 143 1.57 4.27 -20.88
C LEU A 143 0.94 3.35 -21.94
N ALA A 144 -0.32 2.96 -21.74
CA ALA A 144 -1.06 2.14 -22.69
C ALA A 144 -1.26 2.83 -24.06
N GLU A 145 -1.51 4.15 -24.06
CA GLU A 145 -1.61 4.94 -25.29
C GLU A 145 -0.26 4.99 -26.04
N VAL A 146 0.85 5.16 -25.32
CA VAL A 146 2.20 5.14 -25.91
C VAL A 146 2.53 3.79 -26.56
N ASP A 147 2.23 2.68 -25.87
CA ASP A 147 2.49 1.34 -26.41
C ASP A 147 1.67 1.04 -27.67
N ARG A 148 0.41 1.47 -27.74
CA ARG A 148 -0.41 1.40 -28.97
C ARG A 148 0.20 2.18 -30.14
N ILE A 149 0.68 3.39 -29.88
CA ILE A 149 1.36 4.21 -30.91
C ILE A 149 2.60 3.49 -31.43
N ILE A 150 3.39 2.88 -30.54
CA ILE A 150 4.60 2.11 -30.91
C ILE A 150 4.23 0.86 -31.72
N ARG A 151 3.12 0.18 -31.38
CA ARG A 151 2.63 -1.01 -32.10
C ARG A 151 1.94 -0.68 -33.44
N GLY A 152 1.65 0.59 -33.71
CA GLY A 152 1.04 1.04 -34.97
C GLY A 152 -0.48 0.82 -35.05
N GLU A 153 -1.15 0.72 -33.91
CA GLU A 153 -2.59 0.45 -33.80
C GLU A 153 -3.43 1.74 -33.57
N ALA A 154 -2.98 2.89 -34.10
CA ALA A 154 -3.65 4.18 -33.92
C ALA A 154 -4.88 4.36 -34.82
#